data_AF-N1ZF19-F1
#
_entry.id   AF-N1ZF19-F1
#
_cell.length_a   1.000
_cell.length_b   1.000
_cell.length_c   1.000
_cell.angle_alpha   90.00
_cell.angle_beta   90.00
_cell.angle_gamma   90.00
#
_symmetry.space_group_name_H-M   'P 1'
#
loop_
_entity.id
_entity.type
_entity.pdbx_description
1 polymer ?
#
loop_
_entity_poly.entity_id
_entity_poly.type
_entity_poly.pdbx_seq_one_letter_code
_entity_poly.pdbx_strand_id
1 'polypeptide(L)'
;MFDYITTLYQKKPKKQEIVKENIEEQKYFFLERAEKLENSFYEAFFEHSIENAVADAYEIFLETKTEYNYFEQRLTQLDEEKGRRFLKLVAIYHSIRLSRIKRRKLRWREMKQNLYYVFQLNDTEKKLAEALYSCAKIGESCFSDLFAKTTARYIFGSHTLSPFSLAFIENFCYNSFNSFMSSFTKYLSVNVRLKKVTN
;
A
#
# COMPACT_ATOMS: atom_id res chain seq x y z
N MET A 1 8.40 -32.06 -35.33
CA MET A 1 7.06 -31.46 -35.46
C MET A 1 6.30 -31.60 -34.14
N PHE A 2 6.92 -31.20 -33.01
CA PHE A 2 6.31 -31.23 -31.67
C PHE A 2 6.59 -29.94 -30.88
N ASP A 3 7.39 -29.01 -31.41
CA ASP A 3 7.75 -27.74 -30.75
C ASP A 3 6.88 -26.55 -31.15
N TYR A 4 5.95 -26.71 -32.11
CA TYR A 4 5.10 -25.61 -32.59
C TYR A 4 3.73 -25.52 -31.87
N ILE A 5 3.34 -26.56 -31.11
CA ILE A 5 2.02 -26.63 -30.46
C ILE A 5 2.08 -26.10 -29.02
N THR A 6 3.24 -26.15 -28.37
CA THR A 6 3.42 -25.69 -26.99
C THR A 6 3.39 -24.16 -26.85
N THR A 7 3.59 -23.42 -27.95
CA THR A 7 3.63 -21.95 -27.99
C THR A 7 2.27 -21.29 -28.26
N LEU A 8 1.21 -22.04 -28.58
CA LEU A 8 -0.10 -21.49 -28.98
C LEU A 8 -1.17 -21.48 -27.86
N TYR A 9 -0.89 -22.06 -26.69
CA TYR A 9 -1.84 -22.16 -25.56
C TYR A 9 -1.29 -21.68 -24.23
N GLN A 10 -0.42 -20.67 -24.21
CA GLN A 10 -0.27 -19.86 -23.00
C GLN A 10 -1.52 -19.00 -22.86
N LYS A 11 -2.55 -19.52 -22.17
CA LYS A 11 -3.69 -18.71 -21.71
C LYS A 11 -3.08 -17.52 -20.97
N LYS A 12 -3.28 -16.30 -21.49
CA LYS A 12 -2.95 -15.10 -20.73
C LYS A 12 -3.63 -15.23 -19.36
N PRO A 13 -2.89 -15.06 -18.24
CA PRO A 13 -3.50 -15.13 -16.92
C PRO A 13 -4.67 -14.15 -16.87
N LYS A 14 -5.77 -14.57 -16.26
CA LYS A 14 -6.90 -13.67 -16.06
C LYS A 14 -6.38 -12.48 -15.25
N LYS A 15 -6.82 -11.26 -15.57
CA LYS A 15 -6.35 -10.04 -14.88
C LYS A 15 -6.37 -10.15 -13.35
N GLN A 16 -7.37 -10.86 -12.80
CA GLN A 16 -7.47 -11.18 -11.37
C GLN A 16 -6.33 -12.07 -10.85
N GLU A 17 -5.90 -13.08 -11.61
CA GLU A 17 -4.79 -13.97 -11.25
C GLU A 17 -3.48 -13.16 -11.12
N ILE A 18 -3.27 -12.17 -12.01
CA ILE A 18 -2.09 -11.28 -11.93
C ILE A 18 -2.07 -10.52 -10.59
N VAL A 19 -3.19 -9.94 -10.15
CA VAL A 19 -3.25 -9.22 -8.86
C VAL A 19 -3.10 -10.19 -7.69
N LYS A 20 -3.74 -11.36 -7.77
CA LYS A 20 -3.69 -12.37 -6.74
C LYS A 20 -2.26 -12.85 -6.47
N GLU A 21 -1.59 -13.35 -7.51
CA GLU A 21 -0.25 -13.93 -7.41
C GLU A 21 0.80 -12.89 -6.99
N ASN A 22 0.70 -11.68 -7.56
CA ASN A 22 1.75 -10.68 -7.39
C ASN A 22 1.53 -9.73 -6.22
N ILE A 23 0.30 -9.56 -5.70
CA ILE A 23 0.00 -8.68 -4.55
C ILE A 23 -0.64 -9.45 -3.40
N GLU A 24 -1.76 -10.13 -3.61
CA GLU A 24 -2.51 -10.75 -2.51
C GLU A 24 -1.70 -11.82 -1.79
N GLU A 25 -1.05 -12.72 -2.52
CA GLU A 25 -0.25 -13.78 -1.91
C GLU A 25 0.98 -13.23 -1.16
N GLN A 26 1.47 -12.05 -1.56
CA GLN A 26 2.58 -11.37 -0.90
C GLN A 26 2.19 -10.81 0.47
N LYS A 27 0.88 -10.62 0.74
CA LYS A 27 0.37 -10.05 1.98
C LYS A 27 0.75 -10.90 3.19
N TYR A 28 0.74 -12.22 3.06
CA TYR A 28 0.96 -13.15 4.16
C TYR A 28 2.35 -13.03 4.78
N PHE A 29 3.37 -12.71 3.96
CA PHE A 29 4.72 -12.42 4.46
C PHE A 29 4.74 -11.23 5.43
N PHE A 30 3.90 -10.22 5.20
CA PHE A 30 3.81 -9.03 6.04
C PHE A 30 2.87 -9.25 7.23
N LEU A 31 1.76 -9.98 7.06
CA LEU A 31 0.83 -10.32 8.14
C LEU A 31 1.52 -11.11 9.27
N GLU A 32 2.29 -12.14 8.92
CA GLU A 32 3.03 -12.95 9.91
C GLU A 32 4.00 -12.10 10.76
N ARG A 33 4.45 -10.95 10.24
CA ARG A 33 5.27 -9.99 10.98
C ARG A 33 4.44 -8.99 11.78
N ALA A 34 3.30 -8.56 11.27
CA ALA A 34 2.38 -7.70 12.01
C ALA A 34 1.90 -8.39 13.29
N GLU A 35 1.59 -9.69 13.23
CA GLU A 35 1.18 -10.54 14.36
C GLU A 35 2.27 -10.67 15.45
N LYS A 36 3.54 -10.42 15.10
CA LYS A 36 4.68 -10.48 16.04
C LYS A 36 4.90 -9.17 16.80
N LEU A 37 4.10 -8.12 16.53
CA LEU A 37 4.21 -6.86 17.24
C LEU A 37 3.61 -6.96 18.64
N GLU A 38 4.39 -6.63 19.66
CA GLU A 38 3.95 -6.66 21.06
C GLU A 38 2.79 -5.68 21.35
N ASN A 39 2.75 -4.58 20.62
CA ASN A 39 1.73 -3.56 20.81
C ASN A 39 0.54 -3.81 19.89
N SER A 40 -0.57 -4.23 20.49
CA SER A 40 -1.82 -4.56 19.77
C SER A 40 -2.42 -3.44 18.93
N PHE A 41 -2.06 -2.17 19.17
CA PHE A 41 -2.46 -1.09 18.27
C PHE A 41 -1.68 -1.16 16.95
N TYR A 42 -0.36 -1.36 17.01
CA TYR A 42 0.48 -1.42 15.81
C TYR A 42 0.22 -2.70 15.03
N GLU A 43 0.05 -3.84 15.71
CA GLU A 43 -0.44 -5.11 15.14
C GLU A 43 -1.70 -4.87 14.29
N ALA A 44 -2.80 -4.45 14.93
CA ALA A 44 -4.08 -4.19 14.26
C ALA A 44 -3.97 -3.13 13.16
N PHE A 45 -3.15 -2.09 13.35
CA PHE A 45 -2.94 -1.06 12.35
C PHE A 45 -2.32 -1.62 11.08
N PHE A 46 -1.25 -2.42 11.19
CA PHE A 46 -0.55 -2.94 10.03
C PHE A 46 -1.31 -4.08 9.36
N GLU A 47 -1.95 -4.98 10.10
CA GLU A 47 -2.84 -5.99 9.53
C GLU A 47 -3.92 -5.34 8.66
N HIS A 48 -4.62 -4.35 9.22
CA HIS A 48 -5.70 -3.67 8.52
C HIS A 48 -5.17 -2.84 7.34
N SER A 49 -3.96 -2.28 7.45
CA SER A 49 -3.32 -1.57 6.33
C SER A 49 -2.94 -2.51 5.20
N ILE A 50 -2.52 -3.74 5.49
CA ILE A 50 -2.15 -4.75 4.50
C ILE A 50 -3.41 -5.22 3.76
N GLU A 51 -4.47 -5.58 4.50
CA GLU A 51 -5.73 -6.02 3.89
C GLU A 51 -6.38 -4.89 3.07
N ASN A 52 -6.34 -3.65 3.55
CA ASN A 52 -6.82 -2.51 2.77
C ASN A 52 -6.01 -2.31 1.49
N ALA A 53 -4.68 -2.45 1.54
CA ALA A 53 -3.86 -2.32 0.34
C ALA A 53 -4.19 -3.41 -0.69
N VAL A 54 -4.50 -4.63 -0.27
CA VAL A 54 -4.92 -5.70 -1.19
C VAL A 54 -6.28 -5.37 -1.81
N ALA A 55 -7.25 -4.91 -1.02
CA ALA A 55 -8.55 -4.47 -1.53
C ALA A 55 -8.40 -3.31 -2.53
N ASP A 56 -7.59 -2.31 -2.17
CA ASP A 56 -7.24 -1.19 -3.04
C ASP A 56 -6.67 -1.70 -4.37
N ALA A 57 -5.76 -2.69 -4.34
CA ALA A 57 -5.16 -3.23 -5.55
C ALA A 57 -6.21 -3.83 -6.50
N TYR A 58 -7.17 -4.60 -6.00
CA TYR A 58 -8.26 -5.12 -6.82
C TYR A 58 -9.08 -3.99 -7.45
N GLU A 59 -9.42 -2.95 -6.67
CA GLU A 59 -10.15 -1.79 -7.16
C GLU A 59 -9.38 -1.06 -8.26
N ILE A 60 -8.16 -0.58 -7.97
CA ILE A 60 -7.42 0.31 -8.86
C ILE A 60 -6.77 -0.39 -10.05
N PHE A 61 -6.43 -1.68 -9.96
CA PHE A 61 -5.89 -2.39 -11.13
C PHE A 61 -6.98 -2.97 -12.03
N LEU A 62 -8.17 -3.30 -11.49
CA LEU A 62 -9.18 -4.08 -12.23
C LEU A 62 -10.51 -3.36 -12.42
N GLU A 63 -11.01 -2.64 -11.42
CA GLU A 63 -12.40 -2.15 -11.40
C GLU A 63 -12.52 -0.69 -11.85
N THR A 64 -11.59 0.17 -11.44
CA THR A 64 -11.62 1.61 -11.76
C THR A 64 -11.34 1.87 -13.25
N LYS A 65 -12.37 1.89 -14.09
CA LYS A 65 -12.23 2.18 -15.52
C LYS A 65 -12.18 3.68 -15.78
N THR A 66 -10.97 4.22 -15.91
CA THR A 66 -10.75 5.60 -16.35
C THR A 66 -9.60 5.65 -17.36
N GLU A 67 -9.67 6.56 -18.33
CA GLU A 67 -8.66 6.70 -19.39
C GLU A 67 -7.24 6.88 -18.83
N TYR A 68 -7.12 7.55 -17.68
CA TYR A 68 -5.85 7.89 -17.04
C TYR A 68 -5.53 7.03 -15.81
N ASN A 69 -6.20 5.88 -15.66
CA ASN A 69 -5.86 4.93 -14.60
C ASN A 69 -4.42 4.42 -14.79
N TYR A 70 -3.51 5.00 -14.00
CA TYR A 70 -2.09 4.72 -14.10
C TYR A 70 -1.74 3.25 -13.81
N PHE A 71 -2.49 2.61 -12.92
CA PHE A 71 -2.23 1.24 -12.46
C PHE A 71 -2.80 0.19 -13.41
N GLU A 72 -4.04 0.35 -13.86
CA GLU A 72 -4.64 -0.57 -14.86
C GLU A 72 -3.77 -0.66 -16.12
N GLN A 73 -3.26 0.48 -16.61
CA GLN A 73 -2.38 0.54 -17.79
C GLN A 73 -1.08 -0.25 -17.61
N ARG A 74 -0.67 -0.56 -16.37
CA ARG A 74 0.58 -1.24 -16.02
C ARG A 74 0.36 -2.63 -15.44
N LEU A 75 -0.88 -3.14 -15.42
CA LEU A 75 -1.20 -4.44 -14.84
C LEU A 75 -0.32 -5.57 -15.39
N THR A 76 -0.03 -5.56 -16.70
CA THR A 76 0.80 -6.59 -17.34
C THR A 76 2.29 -6.52 -16.96
N GLN A 77 2.73 -5.44 -16.32
CA GLN A 77 4.09 -5.26 -15.83
C GLN A 77 4.23 -5.65 -14.35
N LEU A 78 3.11 -5.95 -13.69
CA LEU A 78 3.09 -6.32 -12.28
C LEU A 78 3.77 -7.67 -12.10
N ASP A 79 4.74 -7.70 -11.20
CA ASP A 79 5.42 -8.90 -10.73
C ASP A 79 5.44 -8.88 -9.20
N GLU A 80 5.93 -9.98 -8.63
CA GLU A 80 6.04 -10.20 -7.19
C GLU A 80 6.77 -9.05 -6.46
N GLU A 81 7.85 -8.53 -7.05
CA GLU A 81 8.60 -7.42 -6.47
C GLU A 81 7.78 -6.13 -6.48
N LYS A 82 7.17 -5.79 -7.62
CA LYS A 82 6.33 -4.59 -7.74
C LYS A 82 5.12 -4.65 -6.83
N GLY A 83 4.51 -5.82 -6.65
CA GLY A 83 3.40 -5.98 -5.72
C GLY A 83 3.82 -5.83 -4.25
N ARG A 84 4.98 -6.36 -3.85
CA ARG A 84 5.57 -6.03 -2.54
C ARG A 84 5.83 -4.54 -2.39
N ARG A 85 6.40 -3.89 -3.40
CA ARG A 85 6.65 -2.43 -3.38
C ARG A 85 5.35 -1.65 -3.24
N PHE A 86 4.27 -2.08 -3.89
CA PHE A 86 2.94 -1.49 -3.73
C PHE A 86 2.45 -1.58 -2.28
N LEU A 87 2.48 -2.77 -1.66
CA LEU A 87 2.08 -2.96 -0.26
C LEU A 87 2.90 -2.09 0.71
N LYS A 88 4.23 -2.07 0.55
CA LYS A 88 5.13 -1.21 1.34
C LYS A 88 4.77 0.27 1.22
N LEU A 89 4.49 0.72 -0.01
CA LEU A 89 4.21 2.10 -0.34
C LEU A 89 2.87 2.56 0.28
N VAL A 90 1.82 1.76 0.19
CA VAL A 90 0.54 2.05 0.86
C VAL A 90 0.73 2.14 2.38
N ALA A 91 1.48 1.20 2.97
CA ALA A 91 1.77 1.23 4.40
C ALA A 91 2.57 2.47 4.82
N ILE A 92 3.58 2.89 4.05
CA ILE A 92 4.32 4.15 4.29
C ILE A 92 3.35 5.34 4.27
N TYR A 93 2.44 5.40 3.29
CA TYR A 93 1.44 6.47 3.19
C TYR A 93 0.58 6.52 4.45
N HIS A 94 -0.02 5.39 4.82
CA HIS A 94 -0.90 5.26 5.99
C HIS A 94 -0.19 5.65 7.28
N SER A 95 1.02 5.13 7.49
CA SER A 95 1.85 5.43 8.66
C SER A 95 2.17 6.92 8.78
N ILE A 96 2.55 7.57 7.67
CA ILE A 96 2.85 9.01 7.65
C ILE A 96 1.57 9.80 7.95
N ARG A 97 0.49 9.55 7.21
CA ARG A 97 -0.79 10.27 7.36
C ARG A 97 -1.32 10.15 8.79
N LEU A 98 -1.35 8.94 9.35
CA LEU A 98 -1.82 8.70 10.71
C LEU A 98 -0.94 9.43 11.75
N SER A 99 0.38 9.41 11.58
CA SER A 99 1.34 10.11 12.46
C SER A 99 1.24 11.63 12.38
N ARG A 100 0.62 12.17 11.33
CA ARG A 100 0.38 13.62 11.17
C ARG A 100 -0.96 14.08 11.73
N ILE A 101 -1.85 13.18 12.13
CA ILE A 101 -3.12 13.54 12.78
C ILE A 101 -2.82 14.08 14.19
N LYS A 102 -2.84 15.42 14.33
CA LYS A 102 -2.49 16.16 15.57
C LYS A 102 -3.20 15.63 16.82
N ARG A 103 -4.46 15.20 16.70
CA ARG A 103 -5.28 14.73 17.84
C ARG A 103 -4.85 13.37 18.42
N ARG A 104 -4.12 12.53 17.68
CA ARG A 104 -3.85 11.13 18.07
C ARG A 104 -2.56 10.92 18.86
N LYS A 105 -1.73 11.96 19.06
CA LYS A 105 -0.44 11.90 19.80
C LYS A 105 0.51 10.75 19.37
N LEU A 106 0.35 10.22 18.15
CA LEU A 106 1.19 9.13 17.64
C LEU A 106 2.55 9.67 17.19
N ARG A 107 3.63 9.10 17.73
CA ARG A 107 4.99 9.53 17.41
C ARG A 107 5.49 8.78 16.18
N TRP A 108 5.90 9.53 15.15
CA TRP A 108 6.52 8.95 13.96
C TRP A 108 7.69 8.01 14.28
N ARG A 109 8.47 8.32 15.33
CA ARG A 109 9.60 7.48 15.76
C ARG A 109 9.19 6.05 16.07
N GLU A 110 8.06 5.85 16.74
CA GLU A 110 7.56 4.51 17.07
C GLU A 110 6.87 3.88 15.86
N MET A 111 6.05 4.66 15.15
CA MET A 111 5.37 4.19 13.93
C MET A 111 6.36 3.64 12.90
N LYS A 112 7.44 4.38 12.62
CA LYS A 112 8.43 3.99 11.61
C LYS A 112 9.21 2.73 12.01
N GLN A 113 9.46 2.51 13.30
CA GLN A 113 10.17 1.31 13.76
C GLN A 113 9.35 0.05 13.47
N ASN A 114 8.06 0.09 13.79
CA ASN A 114 7.14 -1.02 13.51
C ASN A 114 6.94 -1.19 12.00
N LEU A 115 6.80 -0.09 11.24
CA LEU A 115 6.73 -0.12 9.77
C LEU A 115 7.97 -0.80 9.17
N TYR A 116 9.18 -0.43 9.61
CA TYR A 116 10.42 -1.00 9.10
C TYR A 116 10.54 -2.49 9.39
N TYR A 117 10.08 -2.91 10.57
CA TYR A 117 10.06 -4.31 10.98
C TYR A 117 9.06 -5.12 10.13
N VAL A 118 7.79 -4.71 10.11
CA VAL A 118 6.71 -5.44 9.42
C VAL A 118 7.00 -5.57 7.94
N PHE A 119 7.39 -4.46 7.30
CA PHE A 119 7.58 -4.41 5.85
C PHE A 119 9.01 -4.70 5.40
N GLN A 120 9.93 -5.02 6.32
CA GLN A 120 11.34 -5.28 6.04
C GLN A 120 11.93 -4.20 5.13
N LEU A 121 11.78 -2.94 5.54
CA LEU A 121 12.29 -1.84 4.71
C LEU A 121 13.81 -1.90 4.66
N ASN A 122 14.39 -1.89 3.46
CA ASN A 122 15.84 -1.75 3.28
C ASN A 122 16.29 -0.30 3.54
N ASP A 123 17.60 -0.04 3.54
CA ASP A 123 18.10 1.28 3.92
C ASP A 123 17.69 2.40 2.95
N THR A 124 17.51 2.08 1.66
CA THR A 124 16.98 3.02 0.67
C THR A 124 15.51 3.32 0.95
N GLU A 125 14.70 2.30 1.23
CA GLU A 125 13.28 2.43 1.56
C GLU A 125 13.07 3.18 2.89
N LYS A 126 13.94 2.97 3.89
CA LYS A 126 13.94 3.75 5.15
C LYS A 126 14.20 5.23 4.89
N LYS A 127 15.23 5.55 4.10
CA LYS A 127 15.55 6.93 3.70
C LYS A 127 14.39 7.57 2.94
N LEU A 128 13.75 6.81 2.04
CA LEU A 128 12.57 7.26 1.30
C LEU A 128 11.44 7.62 2.27
N ALA A 129 11.10 6.74 3.21
CA ALA A 129 10.05 6.98 4.20
C ALA A 129 10.33 8.23 5.05
N GLU A 130 11.58 8.47 5.44
CA GLU A 130 11.97 9.67 6.21
C GLU A 130 11.87 10.96 5.38
N ALA A 131 12.27 10.91 4.10
CA ALA A 131 12.16 12.05 3.21
C ALA A 131 10.69 12.42 2.97
N LEU A 132 9.83 11.41 2.72
CA LEU A 132 8.40 11.59 2.57
C LEU A 132 7.74 12.12 3.85
N TYR A 133 8.11 11.61 5.02
CA TYR A 133 7.61 12.13 6.29
C TYR A 133 8.05 13.58 6.56
N SER A 134 9.29 13.92 6.20
CA SER A 134 9.80 15.29 6.31
C SER A 134 9.05 16.23 5.37
N CYS A 135 8.75 15.79 4.15
CA CYS A 135 7.88 16.52 3.22
C CYS A 135 6.48 16.75 3.80
N ALA A 136 5.87 15.71 4.42
CA ALA A 136 4.58 15.82 5.11
C ALA A 136 4.57 16.77 6.31
N LYS A 137 5.74 17.15 6.85
CA LYS A 137 5.84 18.21 7.87
C LYS A 137 5.71 19.60 7.28
N ILE A 138 6.20 19.81 6.06
CA ILE A 138 6.23 21.10 5.37
C ILE A 138 4.82 21.48 4.89
N GLY A 139 4.11 20.55 4.25
CA GLY A 139 2.75 20.82 3.77
C GLY A 139 2.09 19.61 3.09
N GLU A 140 0.76 19.58 3.11
CA GLU A 140 -0.04 18.47 2.56
C GLU A 140 0.03 18.41 1.02
N SER A 141 0.00 19.55 0.34
CA SER A 141 0.11 19.61 -1.13
C SER A 141 1.47 19.11 -1.62
N CYS A 142 2.57 19.56 -0.99
CA CYS A 142 3.92 19.13 -1.32
C CYS A 142 4.11 17.63 -1.08
N PHE A 143 3.52 17.11 0.00
CA PHE A 143 3.55 15.68 0.30
C PHE A 143 2.79 14.86 -0.74
N SER A 144 1.57 15.25 -1.09
CA SER A 144 0.74 14.54 -2.07
C SER A 144 1.46 14.39 -3.41
N ASP A 145 1.96 15.49 -3.96
CA ASP A 145 2.66 15.52 -5.25
C ASP A 145 3.93 14.65 -5.23
N LEU A 146 4.77 14.82 -4.19
CA LEU A 146 6.00 14.04 -4.05
C LEU A 146 5.71 12.55 -3.87
N PHE A 147 4.68 12.22 -3.09
CA PHE A 147 4.29 10.85 -2.84
C PHE A 147 3.79 10.19 -4.12
N ALA A 148 2.93 10.85 -4.90
CA ALA A 148 2.41 10.31 -6.15
C ALA A 148 3.52 10.06 -7.19
N LYS A 149 4.48 10.98 -7.32
CA LYS A 149 5.68 10.78 -8.17
C LYS A 149 6.53 9.61 -7.66
N THR A 150 6.68 9.50 -6.35
CA THR A 150 7.41 8.39 -5.72
C THR A 150 6.73 7.06 -5.97
N THR A 151 5.41 6.98 -5.83
CA THR A 151 4.61 5.78 -6.13
C THR A 151 4.88 5.25 -7.53
N ALA A 152 4.77 6.12 -8.53
CA ALA A 152 5.01 5.76 -9.91
C ALA A 152 6.44 5.23 -10.15
N ARG A 153 7.44 5.93 -9.60
CA ARG A 153 8.86 5.62 -9.80
C ARG A 153 9.29 4.37 -9.04
N TYR A 154 8.85 4.23 -7.80
CA TYR A 154 9.26 3.14 -6.93
C TYR A 154 8.66 1.82 -7.39
N ILE A 155 7.37 1.80 -7.73
CA ILE A 155 6.70 0.57 -8.14
C ILE A 155 7.09 0.19 -9.58
N PHE A 156 7.01 1.14 -10.53
CA PHE A 156 7.12 0.83 -11.95
C PHE A 156 8.33 1.45 -12.66
N GLY A 157 9.19 2.20 -11.97
CA GLY A 157 10.33 2.86 -12.59
C GLY A 157 9.96 4.06 -13.48
N SER A 158 8.71 4.54 -13.44
CA SER A 158 8.28 5.65 -14.30
C SER A 158 8.99 6.95 -13.93
N HIS A 159 9.64 7.58 -14.92
CA HIS A 159 10.30 8.87 -14.76
C HIS A 159 9.46 10.07 -15.21
N THR A 160 8.46 9.82 -16.05
CA THR A 160 7.57 10.84 -16.60
C THR A 160 6.12 10.47 -16.33
N LEU A 161 5.33 11.42 -15.86
CA LEU A 161 3.89 11.28 -15.62
C LEU A 161 3.16 12.40 -16.34
N SER A 162 2.03 12.07 -16.97
CA SER A 162 1.09 13.10 -17.39
C SER A 162 0.44 13.74 -16.14
N PRO A 163 -0.05 14.99 -16.23
CA PRO A 163 -0.79 15.62 -15.14
C PRO A 163 -1.99 14.77 -14.68
N PHE A 164 -2.66 14.07 -15.62
CA PHE A 164 -3.80 13.22 -15.31
C PHE A 164 -3.41 11.95 -14.54
N SER A 165 -2.33 11.28 -14.92
CA SER A 165 -1.83 10.12 -14.17
C SER A 165 -1.35 10.52 -12.78
N LEU A 166 -0.73 11.69 -12.65
CA LEU A 166 -0.33 12.22 -11.35
C LEU A 166 -1.56 12.44 -10.46
N ALA A 167 -2.57 13.17 -10.95
CA ALA A 167 -3.81 13.42 -10.23
C ALA A 167 -4.55 12.12 -9.87
N PHE A 168 -4.52 11.11 -10.74
CA PHE A 168 -5.09 9.79 -10.44
C PHE A 168 -4.41 9.14 -9.24
N ILE A 169 -3.08 9.13 -9.21
CA ILE A 169 -2.32 8.53 -8.10
C ILE A 169 -2.55 9.32 -6.80
N GLU A 170 -2.59 10.65 -6.85
CA GLU A 170 -2.90 11.48 -5.68
C GLU A 170 -4.28 11.14 -5.10
N ASN A 171 -5.30 11.06 -5.96
CA ASN A 171 -6.66 10.68 -5.57
C ASN A 171 -6.71 9.26 -4.99
N PHE A 172 -6.00 8.31 -5.61
CA PHE A 172 -5.85 6.97 -5.07
C PHE A 172 -5.28 7.00 -3.66
N CYS A 173 -4.14 7.64 -3.43
CA CYS A 173 -3.51 7.67 -2.11
C CYS A 173 -4.44 8.31 -1.07
N TYR A 174 -5.09 9.43 -1.42
CA TYR A 174 -6.07 10.08 -0.55
C TYR A 174 -7.24 9.16 -0.18
N ASN A 175 -7.85 8.50 -1.17
CA ASN A 175 -9.00 7.63 -0.96
C ASN A 175 -8.64 6.35 -0.19
N SER A 176 -7.50 5.72 -0.53
CA SER A 176 -6.94 4.57 0.17
C SER A 176 -6.85 4.84 1.68
N PHE A 177 -6.23 5.95 2.08
CA PHE A 177 -6.12 6.30 3.50
C PHE A 177 -7.48 6.58 4.16
N ASN A 178 -8.40 7.24 3.47
CA ASN A 178 -9.71 7.55 4.05
C ASN A 178 -10.58 6.29 4.22
N SER A 179 -10.56 5.39 3.24
CA SER A 179 -11.22 4.09 3.32
C SER A 179 -10.63 3.25 4.46
N PHE A 180 -9.30 3.18 4.52
CA PHE A 180 -8.57 2.55 5.62
C PHE A 180 -8.98 3.13 6.97
N MET A 181 -8.97 4.45 7.15
CA MET A 181 -9.29 5.08 8.43
C MET A 181 -10.75 4.88 8.85
N SER A 182 -11.68 4.92 7.89
CA SER A 182 -13.11 4.71 8.12
C SER A 182 -13.39 3.30 8.63
N SER A 183 -12.73 2.30 8.04
CA SER A 183 -12.86 0.90 8.44
C SER A 183 -12.07 0.58 9.71
N PHE A 184 -10.82 1.03 9.82
CA PHE A 184 -9.94 0.79 10.96
C PHE A 184 -10.48 1.33 12.28
N THR A 185 -11.09 2.53 12.27
CA THR A 185 -11.67 3.10 13.50
C THR A 185 -12.87 2.31 14.00
N LYS A 186 -13.68 1.74 13.08
CA LYS A 186 -14.77 0.83 13.43
C LYS A 186 -14.22 -0.49 13.98
N TYR A 187 -13.22 -1.07 13.33
CA TYR A 187 -12.55 -2.30 13.77
C TYR A 187 -11.98 -2.17 15.19
N LEU A 188 -11.19 -1.12 15.45
CA LEU A 188 -10.65 -0.85 16.80
C LEU A 188 -11.76 -0.71 17.85
N SER A 189 -12.87 -0.04 17.51
CA SER A 189 -14.00 0.10 18.45
C SER A 189 -14.63 -1.24 18.82
N VAL A 190 -14.63 -2.22 17.89
CA VAL A 190 -15.15 -3.57 18.14
C VAL A 190 -14.15 -4.37 18.97
N ASN A 191 -12.87 -4.36 18.61
CA ASN A 191 -11.83 -5.07 19.38
C ASN A 191 -11.72 -4.58 20.83
N VAL A 192 -11.80 -3.27 21.06
CA VAL A 192 -11.82 -2.72 22.43
C VAL A 192 -13.04 -3.20 23.21
N ARG A 193 -14.21 -3.35 22.56
CA ARG A 193 -15.41 -3.89 23.19
C ARG A 193 -15.25 -5.38 23.50
N LEU A 194 -14.74 -6.18 22.56
CA LEU A 194 -14.52 -7.61 22.76
C LEU A 194 -13.53 -7.89 23.90
N LYS A 195 -12.41 -7.16 23.95
CA LYS A 195 -11.43 -7.26 25.05
C LYS A 195 -11.99 -6.92 26.43
N LYS A 196 -13.08 -6.14 26.51
CA LYS A 196 -13.78 -5.86 27.78
C LYS A 196 -14.73 -6.97 28.22
N VAL A 197 -15.12 -7.87 27.32
CA VAL A 197 -16.04 -8.98 27.59
C VAL A 197 -15.26 -10.26 27.91
N THR A 198 -14.03 -10.38 27.40
CA THR A 198 -13.14 -11.53 27.65
C THR A 198 -12.18 -11.36 28.84
N ASN A 199 -12.25 -10.23 29.56
CA ASN A 199 -11.58 -9.98 30.84
C ASN A 199 -12.63 -9.79 31.93
#